data_AF-A0A496RWI1-F1
#
_entry.id   AF-A0A496RWI1-F1
#
_cell.length_a   1.000
_cell.length_b   1.000
_cell.length_c   1.000
_cell.angle_alpha   90.00
_cell.angle_beta   90.00
_cell.angle_gamma   90.00
#
_symmetry.space_group_name_H-M   'P 1'
#
loop_
_entity.id
_entity.type
_entity.pdbx_description
1 polymer ?
#
loop_
_entity_poly.entity_id
_entity_poly.type
_entity_poly.pdbx_seq_one_letter_code
_entity_poly.pdbx_strand_id
1 'polypeptide(L)'
;MKRSLFMFLVFSLSLNLITTKANCAKSEKERSLIKMKVKFYTLDIENRRKGDFVGEAVVKEDGEIILNILDAKLKEILNQPYKGMKGGRRGNEFVDEEITYFPGSMEHLEAIAIECYQFGYVGKIMKNNGETETKQEVE
;
A
#
# COMPACT_ATOMS: atom_id res chain seq x y z
N MET A 1 70.33 -1.27 17.78
CA MET A 1 69.85 -0.38 16.71
C MET A 1 69.66 -1.18 15.44
N LYS A 2 68.46 -1.10 14.86
CA LYS A 2 68.08 -1.34 13.45
C LYS A 2 68.53 -2.65 12.80
N ARG A 3 67.57 -3.55 12.55
CA ARG A 3 67.06 -3.82 11.19
C ARG A 3 66.00 -4.93 11.17
N SER A 4 65.06 -4.73 10.24
CA SER A 4 64.37 -5.77 9.48
C SER A 4 63.19 -6.47 10.16
N LEU A 5 62.00 -5.95 9.89
CA LEU A 5 60.79 -6.77 9.77
C LEU A 5 59.89 -6.14 8.68
N PHE A 6 60.32 -6.24 7.42
CA PHE A 6 59.44 -6.09 6.27
C PHE A 6 59.02 -7.52 5.88
N MET A 7 57.86 -7.95 6.38
CA MET A 7 57.29 -9.24 6.04
C MET A 7 55.79 -9.08 5.79
N PHE A 8 55.39 -9.46 4.58
CA PHE A 8 54.04 -9.77 4.14
C PHE A 8 53.00 -8.64 4.08
N LEU A 9 53.02 -7.93 2.95
CA LEU A 9 51.86 -7.19 2.46
C LEU A 9 51.69 -7.43 0.97
N VAL A 10 51.36 -8.66 0.59
CA VAL A 10 50.91 -8.96 -0.79
C VAL A 10 49.96 -10.16 -0.77
N PHE A 11 48.89 -10.04 -1.55
CA PHE A 11 47.91 -11.06 -1.93
C PHE A 11 46.79 -11.42 -0.93
N SER A 12 45.78 -10.55 -0.85
CA SER A 12 44.38 -10.99 -0.61
C SER A 12 43.37 -9.98 -1.14
N LEU A 13 43.39 -9.70 -2.45
CA LEU A 13 42.44 -8.75 -3.06
C LEU A 13 41.95 -9.14 -4.45
N SER A 14 41.86 -10.45 -4.72
CA SER A 14 41.41 -10.94 -6.04
C SER A 14 40.33 -12.03 -5.98
N LEU A 15 39.56 -12.13 -4.89
CA LEU A 15 38.44 -13.11 -4.79
C LEU A 15 37.03 -12.52 -4.59
N ASN A 16 36.83 -11.21 -4.70
CA ASN A 16 35.49 -10.62 -4.57
C ASN A 16 34.93 -10.03 -5.89
N LEU A 17 35.52 -10.37 -7.04
CA LEU A 17 35.14 -9.77 -8.33
C LEU A 17 34.30 -10.70 -9.24
N ILE A 18 33.95 -11.92 -8.81
CA ILE A 18 33.28 -12.91 -9.69
C ILE A 18 31.86 -13.27 -9.24
N THR A 19 31.39 -12.82 -8.07
CA THR A 19 30.03 -13.10 -7.57
C THR A 19 29.02 -11.97 -7.82
N THR A 20 29.29 -11.02 -8.72
CA THR A 20 28.33 -9.97 -9.07
C THR A 20 27.49 -10.25 -10.31
N LYS A 21 27.79 -11.32 -11.09
CA LYS A 21 27.05 -11.63 -12.33
C LYS A 21 25.83 -12.53 -12.17
N ALA A 22 25.47 -12.96 -10.95
CA ALA A 22 24.28 -13.79 -10.72
C ALA A 22 23.03 -13.02 -10.24
N ASN A 23 23.15 -11.73 -9.91
CA ASN A 23 22.01 -10.93 -9.42
C ASN A 23 21.46 -9.91 -10.44
N CYS A 24 21.87 -10.01 -11.71
CA CYS A 24 21.44 -9.10 -12.79
C CYS A 24 20.26 -9.66 -13.62
N ALA A 25 19.56 -10.68 -13.12
CA ALA A 25 18.40 -11.30 -13.78
C ALA A 25 17.15 -11.39 -12.87
N LYS A 26 17.10 -10.59 -11.80
CA LYS A 26 16.00 -10.58 -10.81
C LYS A 26 15.20 -9.27 -10.79
N SER A 27 15.33 -8.41 -11.80
CA SER A 27 14.73 -7.06 -11.77
C SER A 27 13.52 -6.83 -12.67
N GLU A 28 12.98 -7.82 -13.39
CA GLU A 28 11.89 -7.58 -14.37
C GLU A 28 10.73 -8.60 -14.36
N LYS A 29 10.69 -9.56 -13.43
CA LYS A 29 9.68 -10.65 -13.45
C LYS A 29 8.82 -10.76 -12.18
N GLU A 30 8.55 -9.64 -11.54
CA GLU A 30 7.50 -9.54 -10.52
C GLU A 30 6.78 -8.20 -10.72
N ARG A 31 6.11 -8.07 -11.87
CA ARG A 31 4.84 -7.36 -11.87
C ARG A 31 3.90 -8.20 -11.02
N SER A 32 4.06 -8.14 -9.70
CA SER A 32 3.07 -8.65 -8.76
C SER A 32 1.77 -8.03 -9.21
N LEU A 33 0.87 -8.88 -9.71
CA LEU A 33 -0.45 -8.44 -10.16
C LEU A 33 -1.04 -7.63 -9.01
N ILE A 34 -1.45 -6.40 -9.32
CA ILE A 34 -2.06 -5.52 -8.31
C ILE A 34 -3.49 -6.01 -8.17
N LYS A 35 -3.86 -6.48 -6.98
CA LYS A 35 -5.21 -6.92 -6.67
C LYS A 35 -6.15 -5.73 -6.44
N MET A 36 -5.67 -4.74 -5.69
CA MET A 36 -6.41 -3.52 -5.39
C MET A 36 -5.48 -2.33 -5.26
N LYS A 37 -5.91 -1.18 -5.73
CA LYS A 37 -5.24 0.09 -5.48
C LYS A 37 -6.23 1.11 -4.94
N VAL A 38 -5.89 1.79 -3.86
CA VAL A 38 -6.71 2.87 -3.30
C VAL A 38 -5.92 4.16 -3.40
N LYS A 39 -6.51 5.18 -4.03
CA LYS A 39 -5.97 6.54 -4.04
C LYS A 39 -6.74 7.40 -3.06
N PHE A 40 -6.04 8.17 -2.25
CA PHE A 40 -6.63 9.06 -1.27
C PHE A 40 -6.43 10.51 -1.67
N TYR A 41 -7.46 11.31 -1.42
CA TYR A 41 -7.48 12.75 -1.67
C TYR A 41 -8.01 13.47 -0.43
N THR A 42 -7.68 14.74 -0.23
CA THR A 42 -8.40 15.57 0.74
C THR A 42 -9.86 15.76 0.30
N LEU A 43 -10.75 15.98 1.26
CA LEU A 43 -12.13 16.39 1.01
C LEU A 43 -12.26 17.88 1.30
N ASP A 44 -12.59 18.66 0.27
CA ASP A 44 -13.05 20.03 0.45
C ASP A 44 -14.47 19.98 1.02
N ILE A 45 -14.59 20.23 2.33
CA ILE A 45 -15.86 20.15 3.07
C ILE A 45 -16.83 21.25 2.62
N GLU A 46 -16.33 22.43 2.26
CA GLU A 46 -17.15 23.58 1.88
C GLU A 46 -17.83 23.31 0.54
N ASN A 47 -17.07 22.82 -0.44
CA ASN A 47 -17.57 22.57 -1.80
C ASN A 47 -18.03 21.13 -2.03
N ARG A 48 -17.86 20.23 -1.04
CA ARG A 48 -18.08 18.78 -1.12
C ARG A 48 -17.40 18.15 -2.33
N ARG A 49 -16.15 18.54 -2.57
CA ARG A 49 -15.38 18.12 -3.75
C ARG A 49 -14.10 17.41 -3.35
N LYS A 50 -13.65 16.53 -4.24
CA LYS A 50 -12.33 15.89 -4.16
C LYS A 50 -11.25 16.95 -4.30
N GLY A 51 -10.39 17.06 -3.29
CA GLY A 51 -9.24 17.96 -3.26
C GLY A 51 -7.94 17.29 -3.73
N ASP A 52 -6.85 17.65 -3.07
CA ASP A 52 -5.48 17.26 -3.43
C ASP A 52 -5.20 15.79 -3.15
N PHE A 53 -4.33 15.20 -3.97
CA PHE A 53 -3.86 13.84 -3.76
C PHE A 53 -2.94 13.76 -2.54
N VAL A 54 -3.24 12.86 -1.60
CA VAL A 54 -2.50 12.70 -0.34
C VAL A 54 -1.80 11.36 -0.19
N GLY A 55 -2.00 10.44 -1.13
CA GLY A 55 -1.30 9.16 -1.14
C GLY A 55 -2.07 8.02 -1.78
N GLU A 56 -1.43 6.87 -1.82
CA GLU A 56 -2.03 5.64 -2.32
C GLU A 56 -1.61 4.42 -1.51
N ALA A 57 -2.51 3.45 -1.46
CA ALA A 57 -2.26 2.11 -0.92
C ALA A 57 -2.44 1.09 -2.05
N VAL A 58 -1.52 0.12 -2.14
CA VAL A 58 -1.54 -0.93 -3.15
C VAL A 58 -1.54 -2.28 -2.44
N VAL A 59 -2.50 -3.12 -2.78
CA VAL A 59 -2.58 -4.52 -2.35
C VAL A 59 -2.20 -5.38 -3.55
N LYS A 60 -1.16 -6.19 -3.38
CA LYS A 60 -0.70 -7.17 -4.36
C LYS A 60 -1.51 -8.48 -4.25
N GLU A 61 -1.48 -9.31 -5.29
CA GLU A 61 -2.14 -10.63 -5.28
C GLU A 61 -1.62 -11.57 -4.17
N ASP A 62 -0.35 -11.42 -3.76
CA ASP A 62 0.25 -12.19 -2.65
C ASP A 62 -0.19 -11.71 -1.26
N GLY A 63 -1.02 -10.66 -1.18
CA GLY A 63 -1.52 -10.08 0.06
C GLY A 63 -0.63 -8.99 0.66
N GLU A 64 0.53 -8.68 0.07
CA GLU A 64 1.36 -7.57 0.55
C GLU A 64 0.64 -6.22 0.33
N ILE A 65 0.61 -5.40 1.39
CA ILE A 65 0.04 -4.05 1.35
C ILE A 65 1.18 -3.02 1.43
N ILE A 66 1.27 -2.18 0.40
CA ILE A 66 2.24 -1.08 0.32
C ILE A 66 1.49 0.24 0.52
N LEU A 67 1.90 1.01 1.52
CA LEU A 67 1.33 2.31 1.85
C LEU A 67 2.29 3.45 1.47
N ASN A 68 1.93 4.22 0.44
CA ASN A 68 2.64 5.42 0.00
C ASN A 68 1.79 6.66 0.32
N ILE A 69 1.77 7.03 1.60
CA ILE A 69 0.91 8.10 2.13
C ILE A 69 1.76 9.32 2.51
N LEU A 70 1.41 10.49 1.96
CA LEU A 70 2.09 11.76 2.20
C LEU A 70 1.55 12.45 3.47
N ASP A 71 0.25 12.36 3.69
CA ASP A 71 -0.42 13.00 4.82
C ASP A 71 -0.25 12.19 6.12
N ALA A 72 0.30 12.82 7.16
CA ALA A 72 0.63 12.16 8.41
C ALA A 72 -0.62 11.67 9.18
N LYS A 73 -1.72 12.43 9.13
CA LYS A 73 -2.98 12.08 9.80
C LYS A 73 -3.62 10.87 9.14
N LEU A 74 -3.68 10.82 7.81
CA LEU A 74 -4.16 9.66 7.07
C LEU A 74 -3.29 8.43 7.33
N LYS A 75 -1.96 8.61 7.41
CA LYS A 75 -1.04 7.53 7.75
C LYS A 75 -1.31 6.96 9.15
N GLU A 76 -1.60 7.80 10.13
CA GLU A 76 -1.97 7.36 11.48
C GLU A 76 -3.27 6.55 11.46
N ILE A 77 -4.31 7.05 10.79
CA ILE A 77 -5.61 6.37 10.63
C ILE A 77 -5.42 4.97 10.02
N LEU A 78 -4.61 4.86 8.96
CA LEU A 78 -4.34 3.59 8.28
C LEU A 78 -3.50 2.61 9.12
N ASN A 79 -2.88 3.04 10.22
CA ASN A 79 -2.12 2.19 11.12
C ASN A 79 -2.89 1.82 12.41
N GLN A 80 -4.13 2.28 12.57
CA GLN A 80 -4.96 1.99 13.72
C GLN A 80 -6.14 1.09 13.35
N PRO A 81 -6.60 0.20 14.25
CA PRO A 81 -7.84 -0.55 14.04
C PRO A 81 -9.00 0.39 13.78
N TYR A 82 -9.82 0.05 12.79
CA TYR A 82 -11.02 0.81 12.45
C TYR A 82 -12.25 0.08 12.94
N LYS A 83 -13.16 0.78 13.63
CA LYS A 83 -14.43 0.24 14.07
C LYS A 83 -15.54 0.80 13.19
N GLY A 84 -16.28 -0.10 12.53
CA GLY A 84 -17.44 0.24 11.72
C GLY A 84 -18.67 -0.51 12.21
N MET A 85 -19.83 -0.13 11.69
CA MET A 85 -21.10 -0.81 11.93
C MET A 85 -21.50 -1.56 10.67
N LYS A 86 -21.85 -2.84 10.79
CA LYS A 86 -22.38 -3.64 9.68
C LYS A 86 -23.79 -4.11 10.01
N GLY A 87 -24.73 -3.78 9.13
CA GLY A 87 -26.08 -4.32 9.21
C GLY A 87 -26.07 -5.83 9.02
N GLY A 88 -26.72 -6.54 9.92
CA GLY A 88 -26.90 -7.99 9.92
C GLY A 88 -28.35 -8.37 10.18
N ARG A 89 -28.64 -9.66 10.12
CA ARG A 89 -29.96 -10.22 10.43
C ARG A 89 -29.81 -11.28 11.50
N ARG A 90 -30.54 -11.12 12.61
CA ARG A 90 -30.60 -12.10 13.71
C ARG A 90 -32.05 -12.59 13.82
N GLY A 91 -32.34 -13.73 13.19
CA GLY A 91 -33.71 -14.24 13.09
C GLY A 91 -34.59 -13.33 12.22
N ASN A 92 -35.60 -12.70 12.82
CA ASN A 92 -36.52 -11.78 12.13
C ASN A 92 -36.19 -10.30 12.38
N GLU A 93 -35.09 -9.99 13.06
CA GLU A 93 -34.67 -8.62 13.36
C GLU A 93 -33.44 -8.23 12.52
N PHE A 94 -33.44 -6.98 12.05
CA PHE A 94 -32.24 -6.33 11.54
C PHE A 94 -31.49 -5.72 12.72
N VAL A 95 -30.20 -6.04 12.84
CA VAL A 95 -29.34 -5.60 13.93
C VAL A 95 -28.07 -4.99 13.34
N ASP A 96 -27.57 -3.93 13.95
CA ASP A 96 -26.25 -3.41 13.62
C ASP A 96 -25.21 -4.05 14.54
N GLU A 97 -24.21 -4.69 13.94
CA GLU A 97 -23.11 -5.31 14.67
C GLU A 97 -21.85 -4.44 14.54
N GLU A 98 -21.18 -4.18 15.67
CA GLU A 98 -19.87 -3.51 15.66
C GLU A 98 -18.82 -4.48 15.11
N ILE A 99 -18.10 -4.07 14.07
CA ILE A 99 -16.99 -4.83 13.48
C ILE A 99 -15.70 -4.03 13.64
N THR A 100 -14.65 -4.71 14.09
CA THR A 100 -13.30 -4.15 14.13
C THR A 100 -12.48 -4.71 12.97
N TYR A 101 -11.95 -3.81 12.16
CA TYR A 101 -11.03 -4.09 11.07
C TYR A 101 -9.60 -3.81 11.53
N PHE A 102 -8.69 -4.78 11.36
CA PHE A 102 -7.31 -4.64 11.81
C PHE A 102 -6.38 -4.15 10.69
N PRO A 103 -5.41 -3.28 10.99
CA PRO A 103 -4.44 -2.78 10.03
C PRO A 103 -3.70 -3.91 9.31
N GLY A 104 -3.32 -3.66 8.05
CA GLY A 104 -2.61 -4.64 7.22
C GLY A 104 -3.50 -5.69 6.56
N SER A 105 -4.82 -5.52 6.62
CA SER A 105 -5.79 -6.33 5.88
C SER A 105 -6.45 -5.56 4.74
N MET A 106 -6.92 -6.29 3.72
CA MET A 106 -7.63 -5.71 2.59
C MET A 106 -8.96 -5.11 3.05
N GLU A 107 -9.65 -5.80 3.96
CA GLU A 107 -10.93 -5.42 4.54
C GLU A 107 -10.82 -4.11 5.32
N HIS A 108 -9.72 -3.92 6.07
CA HIS A 108 -9.43 -2.67 6.77
C HIS A 108 -9.20 -1.51 5.81
N LEU A 109 -8.40 -1.73 4.76
CA LEU A 109 -8.14 -0.71 3.76
C LEU A 109 -9.42 -0.34 2.99
N GLU A 110 -10.26 -1.32 2.64
CA GLU A 110 -11.55 -1.11 1.97
C GLU A 110 -12.53 -0.36 2.88
N ALA A 111 -12.65 -0.75 4.15
CA ALA A 111 -13.49 -0.05 5.12
C ALA A 111 -13.09 1.42 5.30
N ILE A 112 -11.78 1.68 5.50
CA ILE A 112 -11.28 3.05 5.59
C ILE A 112 -11.50 3.80 4.28
N ALA A 113 -11.24 3.20 3.12
CA ALA A 113 -11.44 3.86 1.83
C ALA A 113 -12.89 4.34 1.63
N ILE A 114 -13.86 3.56 2.10
CA ILE A 114 -15.30 3.88 2.03
C ILE A 114 -15.66 4.97 3.05
N GLU A 115 -15.15 4.86 4.28
CA GLU A 115 -15.58 5.72 5.40
C GLU A 115 -14.66 6.93 5.66
N CYS A 116 -13.58 7.09 4.89
CA CYS A 116 -12.59 8.15 5.13
C CYS A 116 -13.10 9.59 4.98
N TYR A 117 -14.31 9.78 4.43
CA TYR A 117 -14.99 11.08 4.44
C TYR A 117 -15.21 11.61 5.87
N GLN A 118 -15.39 10.73 6.85
CA GLN A 118 -15.51 11.07 8.27
C GLN A 118 -14.25 11.77 8.81
N PHE A 119 -13.11 11.54 8.16
CA PHE A 119 -11.81 12.09 8.55
C PHE A 119 -11.35 13.26 7.67
N GLY A 120 -12.15 13.64 6.67
CA GLY A 120 -11.82 14.69 5.71
C GLY A 120 -11.07 14.22 4.47
N TYR A 121 -11.28 12.96 4.03
CA TYR A 121 -10.66 12.43 2.82
C TYR A 121 -11.67 11.81 1.86
N VAL A 122 -11.22 11.51 0.64
CA VAL A 122 -11.94 10.74 -0.37
C VAL A 122 -11.07 9.57 -0.81
N GLY A 123 -11.58 8.35 -0.65
CA GLY A 123 -10.95 7.12 -1.13
C GLY A 123 -11.49 6.73 -2.50
N LYS A 124 -10.60 6.50 -3.46
CA LYS A 124 -10.94 5.94 -4.78
C LYS A 124 -10.31 4.56 -4.90
N ILE A 125 -11.14 3.52 -4.77
CA ILE A 125 -10.74 2.13 -5.00
C ILE A 125 -10.70 1.86 -6.50
N MET A 126 -9.59 1.31 -6.98
CA MET A 126 -9.35 0.87 -8.35
C MET A 126 -9.07 -0.62 -8.30
N LYS A 127 -9.97 -1.43 -8.86
CA LYS A 127 -9.80 -2.88 -8.99
C LYS A 127 -9.21 -3.15 -10.37
N ASN A 128 -8.06 -3.83 -10.43
CA ASN A 128 -7.50 -4.28 -11.69
C ASN A 128 -8.20 -5.57 -12.11
N ASN A 129 -9.47 -5.44 -12.52
CA ASN A 129 -10.03 -6.44 -13.41
C ASN A 129 -9.42 -6.14 -14.78
N GLY A 130 -8.95 -7.15 -15.52
CA GLY A 130 -8.39 -6.99 -16.86
C GLY A 130 -9.42 -6.54 -17.92
N GLU A 131 -10.27 -5.57 -17.60
CA GLU A 131 -11.33 -5.04 -18.44
C GLU A 131 -10.97 -3.62 -18.88
N THR A 132 -10.64 -3.54 -20.17
CA THR A 132 -10.57 -2.34 -21.00
C THR A 132 -11.69 -1.36 -20.65
N GLU A 133 -11.31 -0.15 -20.21
CA GLU A 133 -12.22 0.98 -20.07
C GLU A 133 -12.92 1.23 -21.42
N THR A 134 -14.18 0.80 -21.52
CA THR A 134 -15.05 1.21 -22.62
C THR A 134 -15.45 2.65 -22.32
N LYS A 135 -14.86 3.59 -23.06
CA LYS A 135 -15.28 4.98 -23.08
C LYS A 135 -16.75 5.02 -23.49
N GLN A 136 -17.65 5.38 -22.57
CA GLN A 136 -18.93 5.96 -22.94
C GLN A 136 -18.73 7.47 -23.04
N GLU A 137 -18.40 7.91 -24.25
CA GLU A 137 -18.75 9.26 -24.68
C GLU A 137 -20.29 9.30 -24.78
N VAL A 138 -20.92 10.14 -23.96
CA VAL A 138 -22.31 10.53 -24.16
C VAL A 138 -22.24 11.94 -24.74
N GLU A 139 -22.68 12.02 -26.00
CA GLU A 139 -22.90 13.24 -26.79
C GLU A 139 -23.92 14.19 -26.14
#